data_AF-A0A655ZUG5-F1
#
_entry.id   AF-A0A655ZUG5-F1
#
_cell.length_a   1.000
_cell.length_b   1.000
_cell.length_c   1.000
_cell.angle_alpha   90.00
_cell.angle_beta   90.00
_cell.angle_gamma   90.00
#
_symmetry.space_group_name_H-M   'P 1'
#
loop_
_entity.id
_entity.type
_entity.pdbx_description
1 polymer ?
#
loop_
_entity_poly.entity_id
_entity_poly.type
_entity_poly.pdbx_seq_one_letter_code
_entity_poly.pdbx_strand_id
1 'polypeptide(L)'
;MPLLAMIFMAVGIWGGQLVGVDWKGIDHGSFWSAMQASVELGQDIGNSTIKCVVFAFTVTWIALFNGYDAIPTSEGISRATTRTVVHSSLAVLGLDFVLTALMFGN
;
A
#
# COMPACT_ATOMS: atom_id res chain seq x y z
N MET A 1 1.30 0.22 -9.15
CA MET A 1 0.96 0.31 -7.72
C MET A 1 -0.31 1.12 -7.45
N PRO A 2 -0.49 2.39 -7.88
CA PRO A 2 -1.62 3.21 -7.40
C PRO A 2 -3.01 2.66 -7.81
N LEU A 3 -3.16 2.16 -9.03
CA LEU A 3 -4.41 1.54 -9.47
C LEU A 3 -4.74 0.25 -8.69
N LEU A 4 -3.73 -0.54 -8.35
CA LEU A 4 -3.88 -1.77 -7.59
C LEU A 4 -4.26 -1.49 -6.13
N ALA A 5 -3.70 -0.42 -5.55
CA ALA A 5 -4.05 0.03 -4.20
C ALA A 5 -5.52 0.46 -4.11
N MET A 6 -6.06 1.15 -5.12
CA MET A 6 -7.48 1.48 -5.17
C MET A 6 -8.37 0.24 -5.21
N ILE A 7 -8.02 -0.78 -6.01
CA ILE A 7 -8.74 -2.05 -6.06
C ILE A 7 -8.68 -2.76 -4.70
N PHE A 8 -7.50 -2.78 -4.06
CA PHE A 8 -7.32 -3.38 -2.75
C PHE A 8 -8.19 -2.72 -1.68
N MET A 9 -8.26 -1.38 -1.66
CA MET A 9 -9.13 -0.63 -0.75
C MET A 9 -10.61 -0.92 -1.03
N ALA A 10 -11.04 -0.94 -2.30
CA ALA A 10 -12.42 -1.23 -2.67
C ALA A 10 -12.86 -2.64 -2.23
N VAL A 11 -12.02 -3.65 -2.46
CA VAL A 11 -12.29 -5.03 -2.02
C VAL A 11 -12.28 -5.12 -0.49
N GLY A 12 -11.39 -4.39 0.19
CA GLY A 12 -11.35 -4.32 1.66
C GLY A 12 -12.62 -3.75 2.28
N ILE A 13 -13.14 -2.65 1.72
CA ILE A 13 -14.41 -2.04 2.17
C ILE A 13 -15.57 -3.02 1.96
N TRP A 14 -15.60 -3.69 0.80
CA TRP A 14 -16.66 -4.65 0.49
C TRP A 14 -16.62 -5.88 1.40
N GLY A 15 -15.43 -6.42 1.69
CA GLY A 15 -15.25 -7.49 2.67
C GLY A 15 -15.65 -7.08 4.09
N GLY A 16 -15.34 -5.84 4.49
CA GLY A 16 -15.75 -5.27 5.76
C GLY A 16 -17.28 -5.14 5.89
N GLN A 17 -17.95 -4.73 4.82
CA GLN A 17 -19.41 -4.68 4.76
C GLN A 17 -20.03 -6.09 4.90
N LEU A 18 -19.51 -7.09 4.19
CA LEU A 18 -20.02 -8.45 4.23
C LEU A 18 -19.96 -9.04 5.65
N VAL A 19 -18.85 -8.86 6.36
CA VAL A 19 -18.72 -9.37 7.74
C VAL A 19 -19.48 -8.49 8.74
N GLY A 20 -19.41 -7.16 8.60
CA GLY A 20 -20.02 -6.22 9.54
C GLY A 20 -21.54 -6.19 9.47
N VAL A 21 -22.11 -6.23 8.27
CA VAL A 21 -23.55 -6.16 8.08
C VAL A 21 -24.15 -7.55 7.99
N ASP A 22 -23.66 -8.42 7.10
CA ASP A 22 -24.34 -9.70 6.83
C ASP A 22 -24.16 -10.72 7.97
N TRP A 23 -23.01 -10.72 8.66
CA TRP A 23 -22.77 -11.67 9.77
C TRP A 23 -23.12 -11.08 11.13
N LYS A 24 -22.82 -9.81 11.35
CA LYS A 24 -22.98 -9.13 12.65
C LYS A 24 -24.31 -8.39 12.80
N GLY A 25 -25.09 -8.26 11.72
CA GLY A 25 -26.43 -7.68 11.75
C GLY A 25 -26.47 -6.17 12.02
N ILE A 26 -25.38 -5.45 11.71
CA ILE A 26 -25.32 -3.99 11.83
C ILE A 26 -26.19 -3.37 10.73
N ASP A 27 -26.92 -2.30 11.05
CA ASP A 27 -27.72 -1.58 10.05
C ASP A 27 -26.86 -1.03 8.90
N HIS A 28 -27.26 -1.31 7.65
CA HIS A 28 -26.57 -0.83 6.46
C HIS A 28 -26.43 0.69 6.44
N GLY A 29 -27.48 1.41 6.84
CA GLY A 29 -27.47 2.87 6.87
C GLY A 29 -26.46 3.42 7.86
N SER A 30 -26.41 2.85 9.06
CA SER A 30 -25.43 3.23 10.09
C SER A 30 -23.99 2.90 9.68
N PHE A 31 -23.75 1.78 9.00
CA PHE A 31 -22.40 1.39 8.55
C PHE A 31 -21.85 2.37 7.50
N TRP A 32 -22.65 2.65 6.46
CA TRP A 32 -22.23 3.55 5.38
C TRP A 32 -22.15 5.01 5.82
N SER A 33 -23.07 5.45 6.69
CA SER A 33 -23.06 6.82 7.22
C SER A 33 -21.84 7.06 8.12
N ALA A 34 -21.52 6.12 9.02
CA ALA A 34 -20.33 6.23 9.86
C ALA A 34 -19.03 6.21 9.03
N MET A 35 -18.98 5.40 7.97
CA MET A 35 -17.83 5.35 7.06
C MET A 35 -17.68 6.66 6.28
N GLN A 36 -18.76 7.23 5.74
CA GLN A 36 -18.71 8.52 5.04
C GLN A 36 -18.36 9.68 5.97
N ALA A 37 -18.81 9.63 7.24
CA ALA A 37 -18.49 10.65 8.23
C ALA A 37 -17.04 10.58 8.74
N SER A 38 -16.43 9.39 8.69
CA SER A 38 -15.06 9.17 9.17
C SER A 38 -14.00 9.30 8.09
N VAL A 39 -14.38 9.21 6.81
CA VAL A 39 -13.44 9.24 5.67
C VAL A 39 -13.50 10.60 5.00
N GLU A 40 -12.39 11.34 5.05
CA GLU A 40 -12.26 12.61 4.36
C GLU A 40 -11.57 12.40 3.00
N LEU A 41 -12.33 12.54 1.90
CA LEU A 41 -11.86 12.26 0.54
C LEU A 41 -10.57 13.03 0.18
N GLY A 42 -10.36 14.22 0.74
CA GLY A 42 -9.17 15.05 0.48
C GLY A 42 -7.93 14.58 1.22
N GLN A 43 -8.04 14.38 2.53
CA GLN A 43 -6.91 13.98 3.37
C GLN A 43 -6.60 12.49 3.22
N ASP A 44 -7.59 11.60 3.32
CA ASP A 44 -7.31 10.16 3.39
C ASP A 44 -6.94 9.57 2.02
N ILE A 45 -7.73 9.87 0.98
CA ILE A 45 -7.48 9.33 -0.37
C ILE A 45 -6.29 10.06 -1.02
N GLY A 46 -6.16 11.36 -0.81
CA GLY A 46 -5.04 12.16 -1.30
C GLY A 46 -3.71 11.68 -0.72
N ASN A 47 -3.64 11.55 0.61
CA ASN A 47 -2.43 11.08 1.28
C ASN A 47 -2.08 9.64 0.91
N SER A 48 -3.09 8.76 0.80
CA SER A 48 -2.88 7.38 0.36
C SER A 48 -2.36 7.29 -1.08
N THR A 49 -2.85 8.13 -1.99
CA THR A 49 -2.38 8.18 -3.39
C THR A 49 -0.93 8.63 -3.47
N ILE A 50 -0.56 9.68 -2.74
CA ILE A 50 0.82 10.19 -2.70
C ILE A 50 1.76 9.11 -2.15
N LYS A 51 1.40 8.45 -1.04
CA LYS A 51 2.18 7.32 -0.49
C LYS A 51 2.37 6.21 -1.53
N CYS A 52 1.29 5.80 -2.21
CA CYS A 52 1.34 4.74 -3.21
C CYS A 52 2.27 5.08 -4.39
N VAL A 53 2.31 6.33 -4.83
CA VAL A 53 3.22 6.78 -5.89
C VAL A 53 4.67 6.73 -5.43
N VAL A 54 4.97 7.19 -4.21
CA VAL A 54 6.32 7.17 -3.64
C VAL A 54 6.82 5.72 -3.45
N PHE A 55 5.96 4.82 -2.98
CA PHE A 55 6.30 3.39 -2.88
C PHE A 55 6.53 2.77 -4.26
N ALA A 56 5.70 3.11 -5.26
CA ALA A 56 5.88 2.63 -6.63
C ALA A 56 7.25 2.99 -7.17
N PHE A 57 7.62 4.27 -7.06
CA PHE A 57 8.89 4.77 -7.56
C PHE A 57 10.08 4.09 -6.89
N THR A 58 10.05 3.99 -5.55
CA THR A 58 11.14 3.40 -4.78
C THR A 58 11.35 1.92 -5.10
N VAL A 59 10.25 1.13 -5.16
CA VAL A 59 10.33 -0.30 -5.48
C VAL A 59 10.82 -0.52 -6.91
N THR A 60 10.32 0.25 -7.88
CA THR A 60 10.77 0.15 -9.28
C THR A 60 12.25 0.50 -9.42
N TRP A 61 12.73 1.53 -8.71
CA TRP A 61 14.15 1.89 -8.72
C TRP A 61 15.04 0.78 -8.16
N ILE A 62 14.68 0.21 -7.00
CA ILE A 62 15.43 -0.88 -6.36
C ILE A 62 15.44 -2.13 -7.24
N ALA A 63 14.32 -2.43 -7.90
CA ALA A 63 14.20 -3.56 -8.81
C ALA A 63 15.06 -3.39 -10.07
N LEU A 64 15.05 -2.21 -10.69
CA LEU A 64 15.89 -1.91 -11.86
C LEU A 64 17.37 -1.95 -11.52
N PHE A 65 17.76 -1.38 -10.38
CA PHE A 65 19.16 -1.35 -9.94
C PHE A 65 19.70 -2.76 -9.68
N ASN A 66 18.99 -3.58 -8.89
CA ASN A 66 19.42 -4.96 -8.62
C ASN A 66 19.37 -5.84 -9.87
N GLY A 67 18.49 -5.54 -10.83
CA GLY A 67 18.45 -6.24 -12.12
C GLY A 67 19.62 -5.88 -13.05
N TYR A 68 20.05 -4.61 -13.04
CA TYR A 68 21.15 -4.12 -13.88
C TYR A 68 22.52 -4.53 -13.34
N ASP A 69 22.72 -4.49 -12.02
CA ASP A 69 23.97 -4.88 -11.34
C ASP A 69 24.08 -6.39 -11.09
N ALA A 70 23.15 -7.18 -11.63
CA ALA A 70 23.17 -8.63 -11.45
C ALA A 70 24.35 -9.25 -12.21
N ILE A 71 25.11 -10.12 -11.51
CA ILE A 71 26.12 -10.95 -12.15
C ILE A 71 25.40 -11.87 -13.15
N PRO A 72 25.84 -11.97 -14.43
CA PRO A 72 25.19 -12.76 -15.47
C PRO A 72 25.45 -14.26 -15.29
N THR A 73 25.08 -14.80 -14.14
CA THR A 73 25.09 -16.22 -13.80
C THR A 73 23.75 -16.60 -13.20
N SER A 74 23.32 -17.85 -13.36
CA SER A 74 22.02 -18.32 -12.86
C SER A 74 21.88 -18.14 -11.33
N GLU A 75 22.96 -18.35 -10.58
CA GLU A 75 22.99 -18.11 -9.13
C GLU A 75 22.94 -16.61 -8.79
N GLY A 76 23.61 -15.78 -9.60
CA GLY A 76 23.61 -14.32 -9.46
C GLY A 76 22.21 -13.71 -9.61
N ILE A 77 21.43 -14.18 -10.58
CA ILE A 77 20.05 -13.73 -10.81
C ILE A 77 19.13 -14.11 -9.63
N SER A 78 19.27 -15.32 -9.09
CA SER A 78 18.50 -15.77 -7.92
C SER A 78 18.83 -14.96 -6.66
N ARG A 79 20.12 -14.67 -6.42
CA ARG A 79 20.56 -13.79 -5.33
C ARG A 79 20.07 -12.35 -5.51
N ALA A 80 20.12 -11.80 -6.71
CA ALA A 80 19.65 -10.44 -7.01
C ALA A 80 18.15 -10.29 -6.74
N THR A 81 17.35 -11.31 -7.08
CA THR A 81 15.91 -11.32 -6.81
C THR A 81 15.63 -11.31 -5.30
N THR A 82 16.33 -12.14 -4.53
CA THR A 82 16.19 -12.18 -3.06
C THR A 82 16.59 -10.85 -2.42
N ARG A 83 17.70 -10.24 -2.87
CA ARG A 83 18.13 -8.91 -2.40
C ARG A 83 17.11 -7.82 -2.73
N THR A 84 16.53 -7.86 -3.93
CA THR A 84 15.51 -6.90 -4.35
C THR A 84 14.32 -6.91 -3.41
N VAL A 85 13.82 -8.08 -3.00
CA VAL A 85 12.67 -8.20 -2.08
C VAL A 85 13.01 -7.64 -0.71
N VAL A 86 14.19 -7.96 -0.16
CA VAL A 86 14.62 -7.49 1.18
C VAL A 86 14.84 -5.98 1.20
N HIS A 87 15.53 -5.44 0.19
CA HIS A 87 15.77 -4.00 0.10
C HIS A 87 14.48 -3.23 -0.15
N SER A 88 13.58 -3.76 -0.99
CA SER A 88 12.28 -3.13 -1.26
C SER A 88 11.39 -3.12 -0.02
N SER A 89 11.33 -4.21 0.76
CA SER A 89 10.50 -4.27 1.96
C SER A 89 10.99 -3.33 3.06
N LEU A 90 12.31 -3.29 3.32
CA LEU A 90 12.92 -2.36 4.28
C LEU A 90 12.71 -0.90 3.87
N ALA A 91 12.88 -0.58 2.58
CA ALA A 91 12.69 0.77 2.07
C ALA A 91 11.22 1.22 2.16
N VAL A 92 10.26 0.35 1.82
CA VAL A 92 8.83 0.65 1.93
C VAL A 92 8.43 0.86 3.39
N LEU A 93 8.86 0.01 4.32
CA LEU A 93 8.57 0.18 5.76
C LEU A 93 9.19 1.47 6.33
N GLY A 94 10.43 1.79 5.96
CA GLY A 94 11.09 3.02 6.40
C GLY A 94 10.40 4.28 5.85
N LEU A 95 10.06 4.28 4.55
CA LEU A 95 9.32 5.37 3.93
C LEU A 95 7.91 5.50 4.51
N ASP A 96 7.24 4.39 4.83
CA ASP A 96 5.92 4.44 5.44
C ASP A 96 5.96 5.10 6.82
N PHE A 97 6.95 4.78 7.65
CA PHE A 97 7.13 5.45 8.94
C PHE A 97 7.32 6.97 8.79
N VAL A 98 8.23 7.39 7.90
CA VAL A 98 8.52 8.80 7.65
C VAL A 98 7.31 9.54 7.09
N LEU A 99 6.64 8.97 6.09
CA LEU A 99 5.46 9.57 5.47
C LEU A 99 4.28 9.63 6.44
N THR A 100 4.09 8.61 7.28
CA THR A 100 3.05 8.63 8.32
C THR A 100 3.33 9.72 9.35
N ALA A 101 4.57 9.82 9.83
CA ALA A 101 4.95 10.85 10.79
C ALA A 101 4.78 12.27 10.22
N LEU A 102 5.03 12.48 8.93
CA LEU A 102 4.83 13.78 8.27
C LEU A 102 3.35 14.10 8.00
N MET A 103 2.53 13.09 7.69
CA MET A 103 1.12 13.28 7.33
C MET A 103 0.17 13.38 8.53
N PHE A 104 0.48 12.67 9.62
CA PHE A 104 -0.35 12.56 10.81
C PHE A 104 0.34 13.08 12.08
N GLY A 105 1.50 13.73 11.94
CA GLY A 105 2.26 14.30 13.06
C GLY A 105 1.83 15.71 13.49
N ASN A 106 0.69 16.19 13.01
CA ASN A 106 0.05 17.45 13.40
C ASN A 106 -1.47 17.29 13.38
#